data_AF-A0A7Y0GS76-F1
#
_entry.id   AF-A0A7Y0GS76-F1
#
_cell.length_a   1.000
_cell.length_b   1.000
_cell.length_c   1.000
_cell.angle_alpha   90.00
_cell.angle_beta   90.00
_cell.angle_gamma   90.00
#
_symmetry.space_group_name_H-M   'P 1'
#
loop_
_entity.id
_entity.type
_entity.pdbx_description
1 polymer ?
#
loop_
_entity_poly.entity_id
_entity_poly.type
_entity_poly.pdbx_seq_one_letter_code
_entity_poly.pdbx_strand_id
1 'polypeptide(L)'
;MQTTLKLIAAHDHSTGSTGLNVIELANDADPRTLKLEGIERIDLNFPKFTDGRAYSQAFLLRRRLGFKGEIRATGDVLIDQLVQMQRSGFDVAVLRADQNLDFAQRQFDRFQAFYQGDAVTVQPHFLAGVAA
;
A
#
# COMPACT_ATOMS: atom_id res chain seq x y z
N MET A 1 -11.10 -7.82 -6.87
CA MET A 1 -11.67 -6.74 -6.04
C MET A 1 -10.91 -5.48 -6.38
N GLN A 2 -11.60 -4.44 -6.87
CA GLN A 2 -10.98 -3.11 -7.02
C GLN A 2 -10.77 -2.56 -5.61
N THR A 3 -9.58 -2.73 -5.05
CA THR A 3 -9.28 -2.24 -3.69
C THR A 3 -9.02 -0.74 -3.77
N THR A 4 -9.96 0.05 -3.28
CA THR A 4 -9.74 1.47 -2.97
C THR A 4 -8.84 1.56 -1.74
N LEU A 5 -7.70 2.26 -1.86
CA LEU A 5 -6.79 2.51 -0.75
C LEU A 5 -7.54 3.23 0.39
N LYS A 6 -7.56 2.64 1.59
CA LYS A 6 -8.15 3.25 2.78
C LYS A 6 -7.15 4.20 3.42
N LEU A 7 -7.65 5.32 3.93
CA LEU A 7 -6.82 6.35 4.55
C LEU A 7 -7.15 6.46 6.03
N ILE A 8 -6.12 6.61 6.86
CA ILE A 8 -6.22 6.80 8.31
C ILE A 8 -5.47 8.09 8.67
N ALA A 9 -6.08 8.98 9.45
CA ALA A 9 -5.38 10.13 10.00
C ALA A 9 -4.39 9.69 11.08
N ALA A 10 -3.27 10.39 11.25
CA ALA A 10 -2.26 10.01 12.24
C ALA A 10 -2.81 9.83 13.67
N HIS A 11 -3.81 10.63 14.07
CA HIS A 11 -4.40 10.56 15.41
C HIS A 11 -5.37 9.38 15.61
N ASP A 12 -5.90 8.83 14.52
CA ASP A 12 -6.78 7.64 14.54
C ASP A 12 -5.98 6.34 14.44
N HIS A 13 -4.67 6.44 14.18
CA HIS A 13 -3.82 5.28 14.06
C HIS A 13 -3.43 4.74 15.45
N SER A 14 -3.98 3.58 15.80
CA SER A 14 -3.49 2.80 16.93
C SER A 14 -2.21 2.07 16.54
N THR A 15 -1.11 2.38 17.22
CA THR A 15 0.14 1.60 17.17
C THR A 15 -0.01 0.35 18.03
N GLY A 16 0.27 -0.83 17.47
CA GLY A 16 0.23 -2.11 18.20
C GLY A 16 -0.70 -3.17 17.62
N SER A 17 -0.41 -4.43 17.96
CA SER A 17 -1.09 -5.65 17.49
C SER A 17 -2.25 -6.05 18.39
N THR A 18 -3.18 -5.15 18.70
CA THR A 18 -4.33 -5.53 19.54
C THR A 18 -5.26 -6.45 18.75
N GLY A 19 -5.06 -7.77 18.89
CA GLY A 19 -5.94 -8.84 18.40
C GLY A 19 -5.63 -9.40 17.01
N LEU A 20 -4.77 -8.76 16.21
CA LEU A 20 -4.40 -9.23 14.87
C LEU A 20 -2.96 -9.78 14.84
N ASN A 21 -2.70 -10.79 14.00
CA ASN A 21 -1.35 -11.25 13.69
C ASN A 21 -0.66 -10.21 12.76
N VAL A 22 -0.04 -9.21 13.38
CA VAL A 22 0.61 -8.07 12.70
C VAL A 22 2.13 -8.22 12.68
N ILE A 23 2.75 -7.92 11.55
CA ILE A 23 4.21 -7.72 11.45
C ILE A 23 4.49 -6.26 11.10
N GLU A 24 5.34 -5.60 11.88
CA GLU A 24 5.98 -4.34 11.48
C GLU A 24 7.30 -4.69 10.78
N LEU A 25 7.42 -4.36 9.50
CA LEU A 25 8.60 -4.68 8.71
C LEU A 25 9.50 -3.45 8.57
N ALA A 26 10.77 -3.60 8.94
CA ALA A 26 11.78 -2.60 8.66
C ALA A 26 11.93 -2.38 7.15
N ASN A 27 12.17 -1.13 6.74
CA ASN A 27 12.27 -0.74 5.33
C ASN A 27 13.51 -1.29 4.59
N ASP A 28 14.46 -1.91 5.30
CA ASP A 28 15.63 -2.60 4.75
C ASP A 28 15.55 -4.14 4.87
N ALA A 29 14.52 -4.67 5.53
CA ALA A 29 14.29 -6.10 5.62
C ALA A 29 13.79 -6.70 4.30
N ASP A 30 14.20 -7.92 3.97
CA ASP A 30 13.68 -8.65 2.82
C ASP A 30 12.38 -9.41 3.19
N PRO A 31 11.22 -9.09 2.58
CA PRO A 31 9.97 -9.78 2.86
C PRO A 31 10.00 -11.29 2.57
N ARG A 32 10.93 -11.78 1.74
CA ARG A 32 11.07 -13.22 1.43
C ARG A 32 11.49 -14.07 2.63
N THR A 33 12.03 -13.44 3.67
CA THR A 33 12.49 -14.12 4.88
C THR A 33 11.36 -14.36 5.88
N LEU A 34 10.18 -13.75 5.66
CA LEU A 34 9.03 -13.85 6.55
C LEU A 34 8.21 -15.11 6.29
N LYS A 35 7.68 -15.69 7.38
CA LYS A 35 6.59 -16.67 7.31
C LYS A 35 5.26 -15.91 7.33
N LEU A 36 4.47 -16.06 6.28
CA LEU A 36 3.26 -15.27 6.06
C LEU A 36 1.99 -16.00 6.49
N GLU A 37 2.09 -17.27 6.88
CA GLU A 37 0.97 -18.09 7.28
C GLU A 37 0.31 -17.53 8.56
N GLY A 38 -0.99 -17.23 8.47
CA GLY A 38 -1.75 -16.67 9.58
C GLY A 38 -1.50 -15.19 9.86
N ILE A 39 -0.63 -14.52 9.09
CA ILE A 39 -0.42 -13.07 9.19
C ILE A 39 -1.58 -12.34 8.53
N GLU A 40 -2.17 -11.40 9.25
CA GLU A 40 -3.35 -10.65 8.81
C GLU A 40 -2.99 -9.26 8.31
N ARG A 41 -1.90 -8.69 8.83
CA ARG A 41 -1.44 -7.34 8.46
C ARG A 41 0.08 -7.24 8.48
N ILE A 42 0.62 -6.51 7.50
CA ILE A 42 2.02 -6.09 7.47
C ILE A 42 2.07 -4.57 7.37
N ASP A 43 2.70 -3.94 8.34
CA ASP A 43 2.94 -2.51 8.38
C ASP A 43 4.33 -2.24 7.78
N LEU A 44 4.38 -1.48 6.68
CA LEU A 44 5.61 -1.07 6.02
C LEU A 44 5.87 0.42 6.31
N ASN A 45 6.98 0.67 7.00
CA ASN A 45 7.34 2.01 7.44
C ASN A 45 8.10 2.79 6.35
N PHE A 46 7.75 4.06 6.18
CA PHE A 46 8.47 5.06 5.40
C PHE A 46 9.21 5.99 6.37
N PRO A 47 10.51 5.80 6.68
CA PRO A 47 11.20 6.67 7.65
C PRO A 47 11.36 8.13 7.17
N LYS A 48 11.33 8.33 5.85
CA LYS A 48 11.38 9.63 5.19
C LYS A 48 10.66 9.54 3.85
N PHE A 49 10.09 10.65 3.37
CA PHE A 49 9.29 10.71 2.14
C PHE A 49 10.10 10.34 0.88
N THR A 50 11.42 10.45 0.94
CA THR A 50 12.34 10.07 -0.15
C THR A 50 12.71 8.59 -0.17
N ASP A 51 12.20 7.81 0.78
CA ASP A 51 12.47 6.37 0.85
C ASP A 51 11.45 5.57 0.04
N GLY A 52 11.91 4.95 -1.05
CA GLY A 52 11.06 4.16 -1.93
C GLY A 52 10.99 2.66 -1.61
N ARG A 53 11.74 2.15 -0.61
CA ARG A 53 11.90 0.69 -0.45
C ARG A 53 10.60 -0.04 -0.09
N ALA A 54 9.74 0.60 0.70
CA ALA A 54 8.45 0.04 1.09
C ALA A 54 7.52 -0.21 -0.12
N TYR A 55 7.64 0.55 -1.23
CA TYR A 55 6.90 0.23 -2.47
C TYR A 55 7.34 -1.10 -3.07
N SER A 56 8.65 -1.35 -3.13
CA SER A 56 9.20 -2.61 -3.62
C SER A 56 8.79 -3.78 -2.71
N GLN A 57 8.79 -3.56 -1.39
CA GLN A 57 8.33 -4.56 -0.42
C GLN A 57 6.84 -4.88 -0.61
N ALA A 58 5.97 -3.87 -0.73
CA ALA A 58 4.53 -4.05 -0.97
C ALA A 58 4.26 -4.80 -2.27
N PHE A 59 4.93 -4.41 -3.36
CA PHE A 59 4.78 -5.07 -4.65
C PHE A 59 5.22 -6.54 -4.57
N LEU A 60 6.34 -6.82 -3.90
CA LEU A 60 6.85 -8.17 -3.72
C LEU A 60 5.90 -9.05 -2.90
N LEU A 61 5.42 -8.53 -1.76
CA LEU A 61 4.42 -9.17 -0.91
C LEU A 61 3.18 -9.54 -1.71
N ARG A 62 2.64 -8.61 -2.50
CA ARG A 62 1.40 -8.82 -3.24
C ARG A 62 1.56 -9.73 -4.47
N ARG A 63 2.61 -9.52 -5.27
CA ARG A 63 2.75 -10.14 -6.60
C ARG A 63 3.60 -11.41 -6.61
N ARG A 64 4.61 -11.51 -5.74
CA ARG A 64 5.54 -12.65 -5.74
C ARG A 64 5.31 -13.60 -4.58
N LEU A 65 5.03 -13.06 -3.40
CA LEU A 65 4.78 -13.85 -2.20
C LEU A 65 3.30 -14.17 -1.99
N GLY A 66 2.41 -13.54 -2.76
CA GLY A 66 0.98 -13.84 -2.77
C GLY A 66 0.25 -13.45 -1.49
N PHE A 67 0.83 -12.58 -0.66
CA PHE A 67 0.25 -12.13 0.60
C PHE A 67 -1.16 -11.56 0.39
N LYS A 68 -2.12 -12.07 1.16
CA LYS A 68 -3.55 -11.73 1.07
C LYS A 68 -4.05 -10.85 2.20
N GLY A 69 -3.27 -10.73 3.28
CA GLY A 69 -3.57 -9.82 4.36
C GLY A 69 -3.38 -8.36 3.97
N GLU A 70 -3.65 -7.48 4.91
CA GLU A 70 -3.56 -6.04 4.75
C GLU A 70 -2.11 -5.58 4.65
N ILE A 71 -1.76 -4.79 3.65
CA ILE A 71 -0.48 -4.06 3.60
C ILE A 71 -0.76 -2.60 3.92
N ARG A 72 -0.19 -2.11 5.01
CA ARG A 72 -0.41 -0.76 5.53
C ARG A 72 0.87 0.08 5.44
N ALA A 73 0.78 1.26 4.84
CA ALA A 73 1.84 2.25 4.86
C ALA A 73 1.77 3.07 6.15
N THR A 74 2.91 3.24 6.82
CA THR A 74 3.07 4.08 8.02
C THR A 74 4.32 4.96 7.92
N GLY A 75 4.46 5.96 8.80
CA GLY A 75 5.61 6.87 8.82
C GLY A 75 5.39 8.16 8.04
N ASP A 76 6.37 8.56 7.23
CA ASP A 76 6.40 9.80 6.46
C ASP A 76 5.59 9.69 5.14
N VAL A 77 4.30 9.35 5.29
CA VAL A 77 3.35 9.11 4.20
C VAL A 77 2.65 10.41 3.82
N LEU A 78 2.81 10.81 2.56
CA LEU A 78 2.25 12.04 2.01
C LEU A 78 1.09 11.78 1.06
N ILE A 79 0.23 12.77 0.85
CA ILE A 79 -0.95 12.63 0.00
C ILE A 79 -0.60 12.38 -1.48
N ASP A 80 0.44 13.02 -1.99
CA ASP A 80 0.91 12.88 -3.38
C ASP A 80 1.38 11.46 -3.73
N GLN A 81 1.68 10.65 -2.72
CA GLN A 81 2.16 9.28 -2.85
C GLN A 81 1.05 8.23 -2.95
N LEU A 82 -0.18 8.57 -2.56
CA LEU A 82 -1.27 7.60 -2.35
C LEU A 82 -1.64 6.80 -3.60
N VAL A 83 -1.66 7.47 -4.76
CA VAL A 83 -1.95 6.80 -6.04
C VAL A 83 -0.90 5.74 -6.34
N GLN A 84 0.38 6.06 -6.13
CA GLN A 84 1.47 5.10 -6.32
C GLN A 84 1.41 3.97 -5.29
N MET A 85 1.06 4.25 -4.03
CA MET A 85 0.89 3.23 -2.99
C MET A 85 -0.20 2.22 -3.37
N GLN A 86 -1.37 2.69 -3.81
CA GLN A 86 -2.44 1.81 -4.27
C GLN A 86 -1.95 0.89 -5.40
N ARG A 87 -1.24 1.44 -6.39
CA ARG A 87 -0.70 0.67 -7.52
C ARG A 87 0.41 -0.30 -7.12
N SER A 88 1.17 -0.01 -6.07
CA SER A 88 2.18 -0.93 -5.54
C SER A 88 1.61 -2.02 -4.65
N GLY A 89 0.32 -1.96 -4.30
CA GLY A 89 -0.39 -3.05 -3.61
C GLY A 89 -0.65 -2.81 -2.12
N PHE A 90 -0.53 -1.57 -1.65
CA PHE A 90 -1.00 -1.15 -0.33
C PHE A 90 -2.54 -1.14 -0.27
N ASP A 91 -3.09 -1.54 0.86
CA ASP A 91 -4.54 -1.46 1.14
C ASP A 91 -4.89 -0.27 2.03
N VAL A 92 -3.96 0.13 2.91
CA VAL A 92 -4.16 1.20 3.89
C VAL A 92 -2.96 2.15 3.90
N ALA A 93 -3.20 3.44 4.06
CA ALA A 93 -2.18 4.44 4.29
C ALA A 93 -2.53 5.29 5.52
N VAL A 94 -1.63 5.30 6.50
CA VAL A 94 -1.69 6.22 7.65
C VAL A 94 -0.97 7.50 7.23
N LEU A 95 -1.71 8.59 7.06
CA LEU A 95 -1.13 9.85 6.65
C LEU A 95 -0.27 10.45 7.78
N ARG A 96 0.81 11.14 7.40
CA ARG A 96 1.58 11.98 8.32
C ARG A 96 0.66 13.02 8.97
N ALA A 97 0.94 13.37 10.22
CA ALA A 97 0.07 14.19 11.05
C ALA A 97 -0.26 15.59 10.51
N ASP A 98 0.57 16.13 9.61
CA ASP A 98 0.37 17.45 8.99
C ASP A 98 -0.40 17.39 7.65
N GLN A 99 -0.79 16.20 7.19
CA GLN A 99 -1.55 16.01 5.96
C GLN A 99 -3.06 16.10 6.24
N ASN A 100 -3.80 16.73 5.33
CA ASN A 100 -5.26 16.80 5.40
C ASN A 100 -5.91 15.80 4.42
N LEU A 101 -6.63 14.82 4.98
CA LEU A 101 -7.39 13.79 4.25
C LEU A 101 -8.34 14.37 3.18
N ASP A 102 -8.89 15.56 3.38
CA ASP A 102 -9.81 16.22 2.44
C ASP A 102 -9.19 16.45 1.05
N PHE A 103 -7.85 16.53 0.97
CA PHE A 103 -7.14 16.70 -0.30
C PHE A 103 -6.73 15.37 -0.95
N ALA A 104 -6.91 14.24 -0.27
CA ALA A 104 -6.49 12.95 -0.79
C ALA A 104 -7.30 12.52 -2.02
N GLN A 105 -8.61 12.75 -1.99
CA GLN A 105 -9.50 12.39 -3.10
C GLN A 105 -9.06 13.03 -4.42
N ARG A 106 -8.58 14.28 -4.38
CA ARG A 106 -8.09 15.00 -5.56
C ARG A 106 -6.92 14.30 -6.28
N GLN A 107 -6.14 13.49 -5.57
CA GLN A 107 -5.03 12.74 -6.18
C GLN A 107 -5.57 11.59 -7.03
N PHE A 108 -6.57 10.87 -6.53
CA PHE A 108 -7.24 9.81 -7.28
C PHE A 108 -8.05 10.39 -8.45
N ASP A 109 -8.70 11.54 -8.26
CA ASP A 109 -9.48 12.18 -9.30
C ASP A 109 -8.61 12.62 -10.50
N ARG A 110 -7.35 12.97 -10.24
CA ARG A 110 -6.39 13.39 -11.25
C ARG A 110 -5.97 12.27 -12.19
N PHE A 111 -5.95 11.03 -11.72
CA PHE A 111 -5.47 9.87 -12.46
C PHE A 111 -6.52 8.76 -12.48
N GLN A 112 -7.47 8.86 -13.39
CA GLN A 112 -8.60 7.94 -13.52
C GLN A 112 -8.21 6.54 -14.05
N ALA A 113 -7.13 6.46 -14.84
CA ALA A 113 -6.68 5.21 -15.44
C ALA A 113 -5.18 5.24 -15.73
N PHE A 114 -4.58 4.06 -15.87
CA PHE A 114 -3.17 3.88 -16.17
C PHE A 114 -2.99 2.92 -17.33
N TYR A 115 -2.08 3.26 -18.26
CA TYR A 115 -1.82 2.43 -19.44
C TYR A 115 -1.24 1.05 -19.09
N GLN A 116 -0.33 1.00 -18.11
CA GLN A 116 0.34 -0.22 -17.66
C GLN A 116 -0.40 -0.85 -16.47
N GLY A 117 -0.37 -2.17 -16.38
CA GLY A 117 -0.82 -2.90 -15.20
C GLY A 117 0.05 -2.61 -13.97
N ASP A 118 -0.42 -3.05 -12.81
CA ASP A 118 0.20 -2.79 -11.52
C ASP A 118 0.09 -4.00 -10.56
N ALA A 119 0.31 -3.78 -9.26
CA ALA A 119 0.29 -4.86 -8.26
C ALA A 119 -1.10 -5.46 -8.04
N VAL A 120 -2.16 -4.71 -8.36
CA VAL A 120 -3.56 -5.07 -8.12
C VAL A 120 -4.24 -5.42 -9.45
N THR A 121 -4.17 -4.52 -10.42
CA THR A 121 -4.69 -4.71 -11.78
C THR A 121 -3.55 -5.08 -12.71
N VAL A 122 -3.25 -6.37 -12.81
CA VAL A 122 -2.07 -6.87 -13.54
C VAL A 122 -2.18 -6.66 -15.05
N GLN A 123 -3.40 -6.71 -15.59
CA GLN A 123 -3.61 -6.54 -17.03
C GLN A 123 -3.44 -5.07 -17.41
N PRO A 124 -2.64 -4.77 -18.46
CA PRO A 124 -2.52 -3.42 -18.97
C PRO A 124 -3.81 -2.98 -19.68
N HIS A 125 -3.99 -1.66 -19.79
CA HIS A 125 -5.23 -1.07 -20.29
C HIS A 125 -5.54 -1.44 -21.74
N PHE A 126 -4.52 -1.56 -22.60
CA PHE A 126 -4.72 -1.89 -24.02
C PHE A 126 -5.19 -3.34 -24.27
N LEU A 127 -5.12 -4.22 -23.25
CA LEU A 127 -5.73 -5.55 -23.32
C LEU A 127 -7.15 -5.57 -22.73
N ALA A 128 -7.55 -4.52 -22.00
CA ALA A 128 -8.90 -4.40 -21.45
C ALA A 128 -9.90 -4.11 -22.59
N GLY A 129 -10.48 -5.16 -23.14
CA GLY A 129 -11.42 -5.10 -24.28
C GLY A 129 -11.18 -6.17 -25.34
N VAL A 130 -10.03 -6.85 -25.31
CA VAL A 130 -9.81 -8.08 -26.08
C VAL A 130 -10.45 -9.22 -25.29
N ALA A 131 -11.75 -9.44 -25.49
CA ALA A 131 -12.39 -10.68 -25.04
C ALA A 131 -11.61 -11.86 -25.64
N ALA A 132 -11.18 -12.78 -24.78
CA ALA A 132 -10.56 -14.04 -25.18
C ALA A 132 -11.60 -14.96 -25.86
#